data_AF-A0A7K7TT26-F1
#
_entry.id   AF-A0A7K7TT26-F1
#
_cell.length_a   1.000
_cell.length_b   1.000
_cell.length_c   1.000
_cell.angle_alpha   90.00
_cell.angle_beta   90.00
_cell.angle_gamma   90.00
#
_symmetry.space_group_name_H-M   'P 1'
#
loop_
_entity.id
_entity.type
_entity.pdbx_description
1 polymer ?
#
loop_
_entity_poly.entity_id
_entity_poly.type
_entity_poly.pdbx_seq_one_letter_code
_entity_poly.pdbx_strand_id
1 'polypeptide(L)' 'QDALEITGTFKQCKGNLVKEGFDPNIIKDPLFFRDDKIKSYVPLNAATYAAIMDRKLNL' A
#
# COMPACT_ATOMS: atom_id res chain seq x y z
N GLN A 1 -13.02 -13.91 -19.32
CA GLN A 1 -13.82 -14.02 -18.08
C GLN A 1 -12.81 -14.31 -16.99
N ASP A 2 -12.24 -13.25 -16.40
CA ASP A 2 -11.19 -13.34 -15.39
C ASP A 2 -11.78 -13.89 -14.11
N ALA A 3 -11.58 -15.19 -13.89
CA ALA A 3 -12.03 -15.90 -12.73
C ALA A 3 -11.23 -15.43 -11.51
N LEU A 4 -11.85 -14.57 -10.71
CA LEU A 4 -11.35 -14.21 -9.39
C LEU A 4 -11.58 -15.42 -8.46
N GLU A 5 -10.64 -16.37 -8.48
CA GLU A 5 -10.63 -17.53 -7.58
C GLU A 5 -10.35 -17.09 -6.14
N ILE A 6 -11.43 -16.69 -5.44
CA ILE A 6 -11.44 -16.35 -4.01
C ILE A 6 -11.77 -17.62 -3.21
N THR A 7 -10.78 -18.49 -2.94
CA THR A 7 -10.89 -19.52 -1.87
C THR A 7 -9.57 -19.82 -1.15
N GLY A 8 -8.59 -18.92 -1.20
CA GLY A 8 -7.45 -18.93 -0.30
C GLY A 8 -7.59 -17.81 0.72
N THR A 9 -7.42 -18.07 2.02
CA THR A 9 -7.15 -17.00 3.00
C THR A 9 -6.13 -16.08 2.36
N PHE A 10 -6.52 -14.84 2.04
CA PHE A 10 -5.69 -13.85 1.36
C PHE A 10 -4.50 -13.56 2.28
N LYS A 11 -3.48 -14.43 2.23
CA LYS A 11 -2.18 -14.23 2.85
C LYS A 11 -1.64 -13.04 2.09
N GLN A 12 -1.87 -11.86 2.63
CA GLN A 12 -1.25 -10.65 2.15
C GLN A 12 0.22 -11.00 1.93
N CYS A 13 0.72 -10.79 0.72
CA CYS A 13 2.15 -10.88 0.39
C CYS A 13 2.96 -9.82 1.17
N LYS A 14 2.59 -9.52 2.42
CA LYS A 14 3.26 -8.65 3.37
C LYS A 14 4.73 -8.99 3.47
N GLY A 15 5.10 -10.27 3.40
CA GLY A 15 6.51 -10.67 3.40
C GLY A 15 7.33 -10.08 2.25
N ASN A 16 6.76 -10.00 1.05
CA ASN A 16 7.42 -9.43 -0.13
C ASN A 16 7.36 -7.90 -0.11
N LEU A 17 6.18 -7.34 0.17
CA LEU A 17 5.96 -5.89 0.29
C LEU A 17 6.84 -5.24 1.38
N VAL A 18 7.05 -5.94 2.51
CA VAL A 18 7.97 -5.50 3.58
C VAL A 18 9.42 -5.53 3.10
N LYS A 19 9.84 -6.55 2.34
CA LYS A 19 11.19 -6.59 1.76
C LYS A 19 11.41 -5.51 0.70
N GLU A 20 10.38 -5.20 -0.06
CA GLU A 20 10.35 -4.13 -1.08
C GLU A 20 10.14 -2.74 -0.46
N GLY A 21 10.05 -2.65 0.87
CA GLY A 21 9.97 -1.38 1.61
C GLY A 21 8.66 -0.61 1.43
N PHE A 22 7.61 -1.23 0.87
CA PHE A 22 6.40 -0.55 0.43
C PHE A 22 6.66 0.59 -0.58
N ASP A 23 7.76 0.50 -1.34
CA ASP A 23 8.11 1.53 -2.30
C ASP A 23 7.14 1.51 -3.50
N PRO A 24 6.40 2.61 -3.75
CA PRO A 24 5.43 2.66 -4.85
C PRO A 24 6.09 2.64 -6.24
N ASN A 25 7.42 2.79 -6.34
CA ASN A 25 8.15 2.63 -7.61
C ASN A 25 8.50 1.17 -7.91
N ILE A 26 8.61 0.34 -6.86
CA ILE A 26 8.98 -1.08 -6.99
C ILE A 26 7.72 -1.94 -7.11
N ILE A 27 6.70 -1.60 -6.33
CA ILE A 27 5.45 -2.36 -6.28
C ILE A 27 4.56 -1.94 -7.44
N LYS A 28 4.31 -2.89 -8.35
CA LYS A 28 3.43 -2.67 -9.52
C LYS A 28 1.96 -2.48 -9.15
N ASP A 29 1.56 -2.97 -7.99
CA ASP A 29 0.19 -2.87 -7.51
C ASP A 29 -0.04 -1.49 -6.86
N PRO A 30 -1.17 -0.82 -7.13
CA PRO A 30 -1.46 0.46 -6.51
C PRO A 30 -1.59 0.30 -4.99
N LEU A 31 -0.66 0.93 -4.27
CA LEU A 31 -0.68 0.95 -2.82
C LEU A 31 -1.62 2.04 -2.30
N PHE A 32 -2.30 1.76 -1.20
CA PHE A 32 -3.18 2.72 -0.53
C PHE A 32 -2.88 2.74 0.96
N PHE A 33 -2.99 3.91 1.58
CA PHE A 33 -2.94 4.05 3.03
C PHE A 33 -4.24 4.66 3.54
N ARG A 34 -4.55 4.36 4.81
CA ARG A 34 -5.73 4.89 5.46
C ARG A 34 -5.40 6.29 5.97
N ASP A 35 -6.12 7.29 5.47
CA ASP A 35 -6.11 8.63 6.03
C ASP A 35 -7.31 8.75 6.98
N ASP A 36 -7.05 8.87 8.28
CA ASP A 36 -8.11 8.94 9.29
C ASP A 36 -8.84 10.30 9.28
N LYS A 37 -8.19 11.37 8.78
CA LYS A 37 -8.83 12.70 8.68
C LYS A 37 -10.00 12.69 7.71
N ILE A 38 -9.82 12.02 6.57
CA ILE A 38 -10.89 11.88 5.56
C ILE A 38 -11.60 10.53 5.64
N LYS A 39 -11.24 9.69 6.63
CA LYS A 39 -11.76 8.33 6.85
C LYS A 39 -11.81 7.50 5.57
N SER A 40 -10.81 7.65 4.71
CA SER A 40 -10.76 7.04 3.38
C SER A 40 -9.39 6.47 3.08
N TYR A 41 -9.34 5.55 2.13
CA TYR A 41 -8.08 5.02 1.59
C TYR A 41 -7.61 5.90 0.45
N VAL A 42 -6.41 6.44 0.59
CA VAL A 42 -5.76 7.32 -0.39
C VAL A 42 -4.58 6.62 -1.03
N PRO A 43 -4.32 6.87 -2.33
CA PRO A 43 -3.22 6.25 -3.02
C PRO A 43 -1.87 6.71 -2.45
N LEU A 44 -0.97 5.75 -2.28
CA LEU A 44 0.39 5.96 -1.82
C LEU A 44 1.26 6.29 -3.03
N ASN A 45 1.47 7.60 -3.23
CA ASN A 45 2.30 8.10 -4.31
C ASN A 45 3.75 8.23 -3.82
N ALA A 46 4.74 8.27 -4.72
CA ALA A 46 6.15 8.45 -4.34
C ALA A 46 6.39 9.69 -3.46
N ALA A 47 5.68 10.80 -3.73
CA ALA A 47 5.74 12.01 -2.90
C ALA A 47 5.17 11.79 -1.48
N THR A 48 4.06 11.09 -1.36
CA THR A 48 3.43 10.77 -0.07
C THR A 48 4.25 9.74 0.70
N TYR A 49 4.81 8.75 0.02
CA TYR A 49 5.75 7.78 0.57
C TYR A 49 6.99 8.47 1.14
N ALA A 50 7.58 9.42 0.42
CA ALA A 50 8.69 10.23 0.93
C ALA A 50 8.29 11.04 2.17
N ALA A 51 7.08 11.60 2.22
CA ALA A 51 6.58 12.31 3.40
C ALA A 51 6.34 11.39 4.61
N ILE A 52 5.94 10.13 4.39
CA ILE A 52 5.81 9.10 5.44
C ILE A 52 7.19 8.68 5.95
N MET A 53 8.14 8.43 5.03
CA MET A 53 9.54 8.10 5.37
C MET A 53 10.20 9.22 6.19
N ASP A 54 9.92 10.47 5.84
CA ASP A 54 10.41 11.67 6.54
C ASP A 54 9.65 11.96 7.85
N ARG A 55 8.72 11.07 8.27
CA ARG A 55 7.82 11.24 9.43
C ARG A 55 6.99 12.52 9.43
N LYS A 56 6.84 13.19 8.28
CA LYS A 56 6.01 14.39 8.15
C LYS A 56 4.52 14.06 8.07
N LEU A 57 4.19 12.83 7.66
CA LEU A 57 2.81 12.36 7.63
C LEU A 57 2.52 11.53 8.89
N ASN A 58 1.73 12.11 9.79
CA ASN A 58 1.16 11.39 10.93
C ASN A 58 -0.05 10.61 10.41
N LEU A 59 0.13 9.30 10.16
CA LEU A 59 -0.94 8.35 9.87
C LEU A 59 -1.61 7.88 11.16
#